data_AF-A0A151R211-F1
#
_entry.id   AF-A0A151R211-F1
#
_cell.length_a   1.000
_cell.length_b   1.000
_cell.length_c   1.000
_cell.angle_alpha   90.00
_cell.angle_beta   90.00
_cell.angle_gamma   90.00
#
_symmetry.space_group_name_H-M   'P 1'
#
loop_
_entity.id
_entity.type
_entity.pdbx_description
1 polymer ?
#
loop_
_entity_poly.entity_id
_entity_poly.type
_entity_poly.pdbx_seq_one_letter_code
_entity_poly.pdbx_strand_id
1 'polypeptide(L)'
;MDLISGIPEDVARDCLIRLPYHHFPTVASVCKAWGAQIHSPEFHRQRKTANHAQKILLTVQSKIQTQITKTGLLAKSASNPVYRLSILEPKSGSWSELGLGEELGSGLPMFCQIACVGHDLVVIGGWDPESWKASNSVFVYNFLSAKWRRGTDMPAGPRTFFACASDQDRTVYVAGGHDDEKNALRSALAYDVPRDAWEMLPDMARERDECKAVWGPVEEEFLDEAACPRTCVDGGAVMYMCRGGDVVGLDGDTWRKIAKVPRELRNVACVGVLDGAPHVGFFLDLKSGAWANLVSPEEFTGHVQSGCLMEI
;
A
#
# COMPACT_ATOMS: atom_id res chain seq x y z
N MET A 1 -32.00 -3.85 -20.19
CA MET A 1 -32.03 -2.38 -20.10
C MET A 1 -30.71 -1.93 -20.68
N ASP A 2 -30.76 -1.08 -21.69
CA ASP A 2 -29.57 -0.55 -22.33
C ASP A 2 -28.77 0.27 -21.31
N LEU A 3 -27.43 0.20 -21.38
CA LEU A 3 -26.57 0.99 -20.50
C LEU A 3 -26.78 2.48 -20.75
N ILE A 4 -26.75 2.90 -22.01
CA ILE A 4 -26.99 4.28 -22.40
C ILE A 4 -28.05 4.26 -23.50
N SER A 5 -29.20 4.90 -23.26
CA SER A 5 -30.29 4.94 -24.21
C SER A 5 -29.83 5.49 -25.56
N GLY A 6 -30.05 4.74 -26.64
CA GLY A 6 -29.68 5.14 -27.99
C GLY A 6 -28.22 4.87 -28.39
N ILE A 7 -27.43 4.19 -27.54
CA ILE A 7 -26.06 3.78 -27.85
C ILE A 7 -25.94 2.26 -27.76
N PRO A 8 -25.26 1.58 -28.72
CA PRO A 8 -24.93 0.17 -28.62
C PRO A 8 -24.19 -0.18 -27.30
N GLU A 9 -24.48 -1.34 -26.70
CA GLU A 9 -23.94 -1.69 -25.39
C GLU A 9 -22.41 -1.77 -25.36
N ASP A 10 -21.77 -2.24 -26.43
CA ASP A 10 -20.33 -2.32 -26.58
C ASP A 10 -19.69 -0.92 -26.56
N VAL A 11 -20.27 0.03 -27.30
CA VAL A 11 -19.83 1.44 -27.30
C VAL A 11 -20.04 2.08 -25.93
N ALA A 12 -21.16 1.79 -25.26
CA ALA A 12 -21.42 2.27 -23.91
C ALA A 12 -20.37 1.76 -22.91
N ARG A 13 -20.02 0.46 -22.96
CA ARG A 13 -18.96 -0.11 -22.11
C ARG A 13 -17.60 0.49 -22.44
N ASP A 14 -17.26 0.66 -23.72
CA ASP A 14 -16.02 1.31 -24.15
C ASP A 14 -15.90 2.75 -23.61
N CYS A 15 -17.02 3.48 -23.55
CA CYS A 15 -17.05 4.79 -22.92
C CYS A 15 -16.80 4.73 -21.41
N LEU A 16 -17.44 3.79 -20.70
CA LEU A 16 -17.28 3.62 -19.25
C LEU A 16 -15.85 3.23 -18.84
N ILE A 17 -15.20 2.34 -19.60
CA ILE A 17 -13.83 1.89 -19.27
C ILE A 17 -12.78 2.99 -19.45
N ARG A 18 -13.08 4.08 -20.16
CA ARG A 18 -12.15 5.22 -20.33
C ARG A 18 -12.17 6.19 -19.15
N LEU A 19 -13.17 6.09 -18.28
CA LEU A 19 -13.36 7.04 -17.19
C LEU A 19 -12.24 6.91 -16.14
N PRO A 20 -11.68 8.01 -15.64
CA PRO A 20 -10.79 7.98 -14.50
C PRO A 20 -11.45 7.37 -13.25
N TYR A 21 -10.66 6.71 -12.40
CA TYR A 21 -11.17 6.03 -11.20
C TYR A 21 -11.93 6.95 -10.23
N HIS A 22 -11.55 8.23 -10.14
CA HIS A 22 -12.21 9.21 -9.28
C HIS A 22 -13.68 9.47 -9.68
N HIS A 23 -14.08 9.14 -10.90
CA HIS A 23 -15.47 9.23 -11.35
C HIS A 23 -16.29 7.98 -11.06
N PHE A 24 -15.68 6.85 -10.69
CA PHE A 24 -16.40 5.60 -10.45
C PHE A 24 -17.54 5.70 -9.44
N PRO A 25 -17.39 6.37 -8.28
CA PRO A 25 -18.49 6.51 -7.34
C PRO A 25 -19.69 7.24 -7.94
N THR A 26 -19.43 8.32 -8.68
CA THR A 26 -20.46 9.10 -9.37
C THR A 26 -21.15 8.26 -10.43
N VAL A 27 -20.38 7.57 -11.27
CA VAL A 27 -20.90 6.77 -12.39
C VAL A 27 -21.69 5.56 -11.86
N ALA A 28 -21.19 4.90 -10.82
CA ALA A 28 -21.89 3.78 -10.17
C ALA A 28 -23.23 4.22 -9.54
N SER A 29 -23.35 5.49 -9.15
CA SER A 29 -24.58 6.04 -8.56
C SER A 29 -25.67 6.42 -9.58
N VAL A 30 -25.34 6.55 -10.88
CA VAL A 30 -26.28 6.99 -11.92
C VAL A 30 -27.44 6.01 -12.07
N CYS A 31 -27.14 4.71 -12.21
CA CYS A 31 -28.16 3.67 -12.24
C CYS A 31 -27.58 2.30 -11.83
N LYS A 32 -28.47 1.36 -11.48
CA LYS A 32 -28.09 -0.01 -11.08
C LYS A 32 -27.28 -0.74 -12.15
N ALA A 33 -27.56 -0.50 -13.43
CA ALA A 33 -26.85 -1.14 -14.53
C ALA A 33 -25.39 -0.66 -14.61
N TRP A 34 -25.15 0.65 -14.50
CA TRP A 34 -23.79 1.22 -14.48
C TRP A 34 -23.02 0.79 -13.24
N GLY A 35 -23.69 0.81 -12.08
CA GLY A 35 -23.14 0.27 -10.85
C GLY A 35 -22.71 -1.20 -11.01
N ALA A 36 -23.57 -2.06 -11.55
CA ALA A 36 -23.23 -3.46 -11.80
C ALA A 36 -22.07 -3.64 -12.79
N GLN A 37 -21.96 -2.80 -13.82
CA GLN A 37 -20.82 -2.85 -14.75
C GLN A 37 -19.51 -2.49 -14.05
N ILE A 38 -19.45 -1.39 -13.31
CA ILE A 38 -18.22 -0.93 -12.64
C ILE A 38 -17.71 -1.95 -11.63
N HIS A 39 -18.62 -2.61 -10.90
CA HIS A 39 -18.26 -3.63 -9.91
C HIS A 39 -17.97 -5.00 -10.53
N SER A 40 -18.14 -5.17 -11.84
CA SER A 40 -17.88 -6.44 -12.49
C SER A 40 -16.38 -6.66 -12.68
N PRO A 41 -15.86 -7.89 -12.46
CA PRO A 41 -14.48 -8.23 -12.78
C PRO A 41 -14.13 -7.99 -14.27
N GLU A 42 -15.14 -8.12 -15.14
CA GLU A 42 -15.00 -7.91 -16.57
C GLU A 42 -14.59 -6.46 -16.91
N PHE A 43 -15.18 -5.49 -16.23
CA PHE A 43 -14.88 -4.07 -16.43
C PHE A 43 -13.39 -3.78 -16.18
N HIS A 44 -12.84 -4.32 -15.10
CA HIS A 44 -11.42 -4.18 -14.80
C HIS A 44 -10.52 -4.85 -15.85
N ARG A 45 -10.86 -6.08 -16.24
CA ARG A 45 -10.11 -6.81 -17.28
C ARG A 45 -10.10 -6.04 -18.61
N GLN A 46 -11.23 -5.45 -18.99
CA GLN A 46 -11.34 -4.62 -20.18
C GLN A 46 -10.50 -3.35 -20.08
N ARG A 47 -10.53 -2.65 -18.93
CA ARG A 47 -9.67 -1.49 -18.67
C ARG A 47 -8.19 -1.83 -18.80
N LYS A 48 -7.75 -2.95 -18.23
CA LYS A 48 -6.36 -3.41 -18.35
C LYS A 48 -5.98 -3.71 -19.80
N THR A 49 -6.82 -4.45 -20.52
CA THR A 49 -6.57 -4.84 -21.91
C THR A 49 -6.56 -3.63 -22.85
N ALA A 50 -7.42 -2.66 -22.60
CA ALA A 50 -7.50 -1.40 -23.34
C ALA A 50 -6.47 -0.35 -22.86
N ASN A 51 -5.59 -0.68 -21.90
CA ASN A 51 -4.59 0.22 -21.32
C ASN A 51 -5.17 1.51 -20.70
N HIS A 52 -6.39 1.43 -20.19
CA HIS A 52 -7.07 2.49 -19.44
C HIS A 52 -6.93 2.33 -17.92
N ALA A 53 -6.33 1.23 -17.45
CA ALA A 53 -6.00 1.06 -16.04
C ALA A 53 -4.99 2.11 -15.56
N GLN A 54 -5.28 2.69 -14.40
CA GLN A 54 -4.47 3.69 -13.72
C GLN A 54 -3.68 3.02 -12.59
N LYS A 55 -2.38 3.28 -12.53
CA LYS A 55 -1.54 2.85 -11.43
C LYS A 55 -1.43 4.00 -10.44
N ILE A 56 -1.66 3.71 -9.17
CA ILE A 56 -1.55 4.68 -8.09
C ILE A 56 -0.68 4.11 -6.97
N LEU A 57 0.20 4.94 -6.41
CA LEU A 57 0.96 4.62 -5.22
C LEU A 57 0.28 5.26 -4.02
N LEU A 58 -0.12 4.45 -3.06
CA LEU A 58 -0.67 4.87 -1.79
C LEU A 58 0.43 4.85 -0.74
N THR A 59 0.55 5.91 0.04
CA THR A 59 1.50 5.98 1.16
C THR A 59 0.83 6.49 2.42
N VAL A 60 1.23 5.93 3.56
CA VAL A 60 0.90 6.50 4.86
C VAL A 60 2.00 7.46 5.25
N GLN A 61 1.68 8.75 5.20
CA GLN A 61 2.66 9.83 5.28
C GLN A 61 2.33 10.81 6.41
N SER A 62 3.34 11.22 7.18
CA SER A 62 3.18 12.21 8.24
C SER A 62 2.92 13.60 7.64
N LYS A 63 1.96 14.35 8.17
CA LYS A 63 1.82 15.77 7.84
C LYS A 63 2.97 16.57 8.45
N ILE A 64 3.61 17.41 7.64
CA ILE A 64 4.59 18.37 8.14
C ILE A 64 3.82 19.51 8.78
N GLN A 65 3.84 19.56 10.11
CA GLN A 65 3.36 20.73 10.84
C GLN A 65 4.50 21.75 10.93
N THR A 66 4.62 22.65 9.95
CA THR A 66 5.50 23.81 10.05
C THR A 66 4.93 24.78 11.08
N GLN A 67 5.26 24.59 12.36
CA GLN A 67 5.13 25.68 13.32
C GLN A 67 6.27 26.67 13.08
N ILE A 68 6.03 27.68 12.25
CA ILE A 68 6.88 28.87 12.22
C ILE A 68 6.64 29.63 13.53
N THR A 69 7.41 29.33 14.57
CA THR A 69 7.54 30.22 15.71
C THR A 69 8.17 31.52 15.22
N LYS A 70 7.52 32.66 15.49
CA LYS A 70 7.97 34.03 15.13
C LYS A 70 9.32 34.46 15.76
N THR A 71 10.14 33.54 16.24
CA THR A 71 11.35 33.81 17.03
C THR A 71 12.61 33.10 16.56
N GLY A 72 12.62 32.45 15.38
CA GLY A 72 13.86 31.93 14.77
C GLY A 72 14.55 30.79 15.54
N LEU A 73 13.86 30.22 16.54
CA LEU A 73 14.28 29.02 17.25
C LEU A 73 13.36 27.87 16.83
N LEU A 74 13.96 26.82 16.25
CA LEU A 74 13.31 25.54 15.97
C LEU A 74 12.83 24.93 17.30
N ALA A 75 11.57 25.18 17.67
CA ALA A 75 10.94 24.45 18.74
C ALA A 75 10.71 23.01 18.26
N LYS A 76 11.32 22.02 18.91
CA LYS A 76 10.89 20.62 18.75
C LYS A 76 9.42 20.56 19.17
N SER A 77 8.50 20.46 18.21
CA SER A 77 7.10 20.20 18.52
C SER A 77 7.02 18.88 19.27
N ALA A 78 6.52 18.91 20.49
CA ALA A 78 6.35 17.74 21.37
C ALA A 78 5.12 16.89 20.98
N SER A 79 4.49 17.16 19.84
CA SER A 79 3.31 16.45 19.35
C SER A 79 3.72 15.27 18.47
N ASN A 80 3.08 14.12 18.67
CA ASN A 80 3.26 12.97 17.80
C ASN A 80 2.85 13.31 16.35
N PRO A 81 3.56 12.76 15.34
CA PRO A 81 3.25 13.01 13.94
C PRO A 81 1.84 12.51 13.60
N VAL A 82 1.10 13.29 12.81
CA VAL A 82 -0.22 12.90 12.30
C VAL A 82 -0.04 12.27 10.93
N TYR A 83 -0.38 10.99 10.79
CA TYR A 83 -0.31 10.28 9.51
C TYR A 83 -1.60 10.40 8.70
N ARG A 84 -1.47 10.59 7.39
CA ARG A 84 -2.55 10.64 6.39
C ARG A 84 -2.22 9.71 5.21
N LEU A 85 -3.19 9.51 4.32
CA LEU A 85 -2.98 8.76 3.08
C LEU A 85 -2.69 9.73 1.94
N SER A 86 -1.53 9.59 1.34
CA SER A 86 -1.16 10.31 0.12
C SER A 86 -1.29 9.36 -1.07
N ILE A 87 -1.85 9.86 -2.16
CA ILE A 87 -1.96 9.16 -3.45
C ILE A 87 -1.07 9.88 -4.44
N LEU A 88 -0.17 9.12 -5.07
CA LEU A 88 0.62 9.54 -6.21
C LEU A 88 0.20 8.78 -7.45
N GLU A 89 -0.12 9.51 -8.53
CA GLU A 89 -0.32 8.96 -9.86
C GLU A 89 0.98 9.06 -10.68
N PRO A 90 1.76 7.98 -10.88
CA PRO A 90 3.10 8.08 -11.46
C PRO A 90 3.11 8.57 -12.91
N LYS A 91 2.04 8.29 -13.67
CA LYS A 91 1.93 8.72 -15.08
C LYS A 91 1.77 10.24 -15.21
N SER A 92 1.02 10.86 -14.31
CA SER A 92 0.75 12.31 -14.33
C SER A 92 1.65 13.11 -13.40
N GLY A 93 2.27 12.45 -12.42
CA GLY A 93 2.99 13.10 -11.31
C GLY A 93 2.06 13.81 -10.32
N SER A 94 0.75 13.55 -10.41
CA SER A 94 -0.25 14.20 -9.55
C SER A 94 -0.23 13.59 -8.15
N TRP A 95 -0.32 14.47 -7.15
CA TRP A 95 -0.44 14.12 -5.75
C TRP A 95 -1.82 14.54 -5.23
N SER A 96 -2.39 13.73 -4.36
CA SER A 96 -3.62 14.06 -3.64
C SER A 96 -3.64 13.38 -2.27
N GLU A 97 -4.44 13.93 -1.35
CA GLU A 97 -4.70 13.29 -0.06
C GLU A 97 -6.01 12.52 -0.13
N LEU A 98 -6.00 11.26 0.33
CA LEU A 98 -7.21 10.47 0.49
C LEU A 98 -7.86 10.78 1.83
N GLY A 99 -9.10 11.28 1.79
CA GLY A 99 -9.88 11.53 2.99
C GLY A 99 -10.06 10.26 3.82
N LEU A 100 -9.95 10.40 5.14
CA LEU A 100 -10.13 9.31 6.10
C LEU A 100 -11.58 9.25 6.60
N GLY A 101 -12.05 8.06 6.98
CA GLY A 101 -13.36 7.89 7.63
C GLY A 101 -13.42 8.52 9.02
N GLU A 102 -14.62 8.65 9.60
CA GLU A 102 -14.83 9.32 10.89
C GLU A 102 -13.96 8.75 12.01
N GLU A 103 -13.85 7.41 12.12
CA GLU A 103 -13.01 6.73 13.12
C GLU A 103 -11.51 7.01 12.97
N LEU A 104 -11.06 7.38 11.77
CA LEU A 104 -9.67 7.72 11.45
C LEU A 104 -9.46 9.24 11.31
N GLY A 105 -10.44 10.06 11.71
CA GLY A 105 -10.42 11.51 11.50
C GLY A 105 -9.21 12.21 12.13
N SER A 106 -8.74 11.73 13.28
CA SER A 106 -7.56 12.26 13.97
C SER A 106 -6.24 11.93 13.26
N GLY A 107 -6.18 10.85 12.48
CA GLY A 107 -4.96 10.35 11.84
C GLY A 107 -5.02 8.85 11.64
N LEU A 108 -4.12 8.33 10.81
CA LEU A 108 -3.84 6.91 10.77
C LEU A 108 -3.02 6.48 11.99
N PRO A 109 -3.20 5.24 12.49
CA PRO A 109 -2.35 4.68 13.53
C PRO A 109 -0.87 4.64 13.09
N MET A 110 0.05 4.85 14.04
CA MET A 110 1.48 4.70 13.77
C MET A 110 1.79 3.22 13.50
N PHE A 111 2.71 2.96 12.57
CA PHE A 111 3.12 1.61 12.17
C PHE A 111 1.98 0.71 11.65
N CYS A 112 0.83 1.29 11.26
CA CYS A 112 -0.23 0.51 10.63
C CYS A 112 0.26 -0.10 9.31
N GLN A 113 -0.17 -1.33 9.06
CA GLN A 113 0.07 -1.98 7.78
C GLN A 113 -1.01 -1.56 6.80
N ILE A 114 -0.62 -1.37 5.53
CA ILE A 114 -1.58 -1.17 4.44
C ILE A 114 -1.36 -2.19 3.34
N ALA A 115 -2.46 -2.67 2.76
CA ALA A 115 -2.43 -3.58 1.62
C ALA A 115 -3.52 -3.20 0.61
N CYS A 116 -3.13 -3.22 -0.66
CA CYS A 116 -4.02 -3.00 -1.78
C CYS A 116 -4.52 -4.38 -2.28
N VAL A 117 -5.83 -4.58 -2.40
CA VAL A 117 -6.45 -5.88 -2.73
C VAL A 117 -7.72 -5.67 -3.55
N GLY A 118 -7.75 -6.17 -4.79
CA GLY A 118 -8.81 -5.84 -5.73
C GLY A 118 -8.96 -4.33 -5.91
N HIS A 119 -10.10 -3.79 -5.47
CA HIS A 119 -10.41 -2.35 -5.49
C HIS A 119 -10.40 -1.71 -4.09
N ASP A 120 -9.87 -2.43 -3.11
CA ASP A 120 -9.89 -2.05 -1.71
C ASP A 120 -8.47 -1.73 -1.20
N LEU A 121 -8.37 -0.68 -0.41
CA LEU A 121 -7.24 -0.44 0.47
C LEU A 121 -7.63 -0.94 1.86
N VAL A 122 -6.83 -1.83 2.44
CA VAL A 122 -7.00 -2.32 3.80
C VAL A 122 -5.92 -1.70 4.68
N VAL A 123 -6.33 -1.12 5.80
CA VAL A 123 -5.47 -0.62 6.87
C VAL A 123 -5.64 -1.52 8.09
N ILE A 124 -4.55 -2.05 8.64
CA ILE A 124 -4.58 -3.04 9.71
C ILE A 124 -3.66 -2.61 10.85
N GLY A 125 -4.24 -2.59 12.06
CA GLY A 125 -3.53 -2.45 13.32
C GLY A 125 -2.70 -1.18 13.43
N GLY A 126 -1.54 -1.30 14.09
CA GLY A 126 -0.69 -0.17 14.46
C GLY A 126 -0.99 0.35 15.86
N TRP A 127 -0.43 1.50 16.18
CA TRP A 127 -0.52 2.15 17.48
C TRP A 127 -1.34 3.42 17.41
N ASP A 128 -2.23 3.57 18.37
CA ASP A 128 -2.89 4.85 18.58
C ASP A 128 -1.84 5.94 18.89
N PRO A 129 -1.80 7.05 18.12
CA PRO A 129 -0.77 8.07 18.25
C PRO A 129 -0.81 8.85 19.57
N GLU A 130 -1.86 8.73 20.38
CA GLU A 130 -1.95 9.43 21.67
C GLU A 130 -1.69 8.49 22.85
N SER A 131 -2.39 7.36 22.89
CA SER A 131 -2.34 6.39 23.98
C SER A 131 -1.26 5.32 23.83
N TRP A 132 -0.62 5.21 22.65
CA TRP A 132 0.39 4.19 22.33
C TRP A 132 -0.13 2.75 22.42
N LYS A 133 -1.45 2.56 22.49
CA LYS A 133 -2.06 1.24 22.54
C LYS A 133 -2.02 0.58 21.17
N ALA A 134 -1.61 -0.68 21.15
CA ALA A 134 -1.72 -1.49 19.96
C ALA A 134 -3.19 -1.76 19.61
N SER A 135 -3.45 -1.85 18.32
CA SER A 135 -4.76 -2.12 17.77
C SER A 135 -4.74 -3.36 16.89
N ASN A 136 -5.86 -4.07 16.88
CA ASN A 136 -6.20 -5.12 15.92
C ASN A 136 -7.28 -4.66 14.92
N SER A 137 -7.59 -3.36 14.91
CA SER A 137 -8.64 -2.79 14.07
C SER A 137 -8.32 -2.93 12.58
N VAL A 138 -9.36 -3.16 11.78
CA VAL A 138 -9.29 -3.20 10.32
C VAL A 138 -10.18 -2.12 9.73
N PHE A 139 -9.62 -1.32 8.82
CA PHE A 139 -10.38 -0.34 8.05
C PHE A 139 -10.21 -0.61 6.56
N VAL A 140 -11.31 -0.55 5.82
CA VAL A 140 -11.32 -0.85 4.38
C VAL A 140 -11.87 0.35 3.63
N TYR A 141 -11.12 0.84 2.65
CA TYR A 141 -11.58 1.86 1.70
C TYR A 141 -11.77 1.25 0.33
N ASN A 142 -12.98 1.38 -0.22
CA ASN A 142 -13.31 0.87 -1.54
C ASN A 142 -13.25 2.01 -2.58
N PHE A 143 -12.38 1.89 -3.58
CA PHE A 143 -12.19 2.92 -4.61
C PHE A 143 -13.37 3.05 -5.59
N LEU A 144 -14.17 2.00 -5.75
CA LEU A 144 -15.33 2.06 -6.66
C LEU A 144 -16.48 2.89 -6.07
N SER A 145 -16.69 2.77 -4.76
CA SER A 145 -17.76 3.47 -4.03
C SER A 145 -17.28 4.73 -3.32
N ALA A 146 -15.96 4.94 -3.21
CA ALA A 146 -15.30 5.97 -2.42
C ALA A 146 -15.77 6.00 -0.95
N LYS A 147 -15.91 4.84 -0.34
CA LYS A 147 -16.40 4.70 1.03
C LYS A 147 -15.44 3.91 1.89
N TRP A 148 -15.29 4.40 3.13
CA TRP A 148 -14.69 3.65 4.22
C TRP A 148 -15.73 2.76 4.88
N ARG A 149 -15.28 1.61 5.37
CA ARG A 149 -16.00 0.76 6.30
C ARG A 149 -15.05 0.22 7.37
N ARG A 150 -15.57 -0.01 8.57
CA ARG A 150 -14.92 -0.84 9.58
C ARG A 150 -14.99 -2.29 9.13
N GLY A 151 -13.86 -3.00 9.19
CA GLY A 151 -13.78 -4.43 8.95
C GLY A 151 -13.80 -5.21 10.25
N THR A 152 -13.96 -6.53 10.15
CA THR A 152 -13.85 -7.41 11.31
C THR A 152 -12.42 -7.36 11.88
N ASP A 153 -12.32 -7.10 13.18
CA ASP A 153 -11.03 -6.98 13.88
C ASP A 153 -10.22 -8.28 13.79
N MET A 154 -8.91 -8.13 13.66
CA MET A 154 -7.99 -9.26 13.62
C MET A 154 -8.09 -10.07 14.93
N PRO A 155 -8.26 -11.40 14.85
CA PRO A 155 -8.41 -12.24 16.04
C PRO A 155 -7.07 -12.43 16.76
N ALA A 156 -7.12 -13.05 17.94
CA ALA A 156 -5.97 -13.25 18.84
C ALA A 156 -5.37 -11.96 19.44
N GLY A 157 -6.11 -10.84 19.38
CA GLY A 157 -5.75 -9.58 20.03
C GLY A 157 -4.86 -8.66 19.18
N PRO A 158 -4.45 -7.52 19.73
CA PRO A 158 -3.52 -6.60 19.07
C PRO A 158 -2.19 -7.26 18.74
N ARG A 159 -1.65 -6.92 17.58
CA ARG A 159 -0.31 -7.34 17.17
C ARG A 159 0.36 -6.20 16.41
N THR A 160 1.67 -6.06 16.54
CA THR A 160 2.44 -5.03 15.85
C THR A 160 3.68 -5.57 15.15
N PHE A 161 4.21 -4.79 14.21
CA PHE A 161 5.39 -5.14 13.40
C PHE A 161 5.28 -6.50 12.67
N PHE A 162 4.05 -6.89 12.37
CA PHE A 162 3.73 -8.06 11.56
C PHE A 162 3.91 -7.76 10.07
N ALA A 163 4.21 -8.81 9.32
CA ALA A 163 4.23 -8.77 7.88
C ALA A 163 2.81 -8.71 7.33
N CYS A 164 2.58 -7.93 6.27
CA CYS A 164 1.28 -7.79 5.60
C CYS A 164 1.47 -7.84 4.09
N ALA A 165 0.70 -8.69 3.40
CA ALA A 165 0.72 -8.81 1.94
C ALA A 165 -0.67 -9.19 1.41
N SER A 166 -0.91 -8.98 0.12
CA SER A 166 -2.20 -9.25 -0.53
C SER A 166 -1.99 -10.18 -1.72
N ASP A 167 -2.94 -11.05 -1.99
CA ASP A 167 -2.98 -11.84 -3.24
C ASP A 167 -3.38 -11.02 -4.47
N GLN A 168 -3.54 -9.70 -4.29
CA GLN A 168 -3.97 -8.70 -5.27
C GLN A 168 -5.43 -8.79 -5.69
N ASP A 169 -6.16 -9.83 -5.30
CA ASP A 169 -7.54 -10.08 -5.75
C ASP A 169 -8.53 -9.96 -4.59
N ARG A 170 -8.32 -10.72 -3.53
CA ARG A 170 -9.33 -10.99 -2.51
C ARG A 170 -8.82 -10.94 -1.08
N THR A 171 -7.62 -11.43 -0.84
CA THR A 171 -7.19 -11.84 0.50
C THR A 171 -5.98 -11.03 0.95
N VAL A 172 -6.03 -10.53 2.18
CA VAL A 172 -4.87 -9.94 2.85
C VAL A 172 -4.34 -10.91 3.90
N TYR A 173 -3.04 -11.16 3.87
CA TYR A 173 -2.34 -12.08 4.75
C TYR A 173 -1.53 -11.28 5.76
N VAL A 174 -1.57 -11.71 7.02
CA VAL A 174 -0.73 -11.19 8.10
C VAL A 174 0.04 -12.31 8.77
N ALA A 175 1.32 -12.11 9.06
CA ALA A 175 2.17 -13.12 9.68
C ALA A 175 3.20 -12.50 10.62
N GLY A 176 3.50 -13.19 11.72
CA GLY A 176 4.52 -12.74 12.69
C GLY A 176 4.19 -11.44 13.42
N GLY A 177 5.19 -10.62 13.71
CA GLY A 177 5.07 -9.50 14.65
C GLY A 177 5.09 -9.98 16.10
N HIS A 178 4.68 -9.09 17.01
CA HIS A 178 4.60 -9.41 18.44
C HIS A 178 3.27 -8.97 19.06
N ASP A 179 2.94 -9.57 20.20
CA ASP A 179 1.83 -9.18 21.07
C ASP A 179 2.21 -8.03 22.03
N ASP A 180 1.28 -7.62 22.89
CA ASP A 180 1.49 -6.55 23.88
C ASP A 180 2.59 -6.88 24.93
N GLU A 181 2.88 -8.17 25.14
CA GLU A 181 3.95 -8.66 26.01
C GLU A 181 5.31 -8.73 25.30
N LYS A 182 5.35 -8.35 24.00
CA LYS A 182 6.51 -8.41 23.11
C LYS A 182 6.97 -9.83 22.80
N ASN A 183 6.09 -10.82 22.93
CA ASN A 183 6.38 -12.17 22.48
C ASN A 183 6.27 -12.21 20.95
N ALA A 184 7.30 -12.70 20.29
CA ALA A 184 7.28 -12.88 18.85
C ALA A 184 6.27 -13.98 18.47
N LEU A 185 5.54 -13.77 17.37
CA LEU A 185 4.45 -14.64 16.96
C LEU A 185 4.89 -15.56 15.80
N ARG A 186 4.40 -16.79 15.84
CA ARG A 186 4.45 -17.77 14.72
C ARG A 186 3.17 -17.81 13.90
N SER A 187 2.10 -17.21 14.41
CA SER A 187 0.78 -17.26 13.79
C SER A 187 0.70 -16.46 12.49
N ALA A 188 -0.04 -17.03 11.54
CA ALA A 188 -0.42 -16.40 10.30
C ALA A 188 -1.95 -16.42 10.14
N LEU A 189 -2.48 -15.39 9.50
CA LEU A 189 -3.91 -15.23 9.30
C LEU A 189 -4.20 -14.70 7.89
N ALA A 190 -5.32 -15.12 7.32
CA ALA A 190 -5.84 -14.64 6.06
C ALA A 190 -7.15 -13.88 6.30
N TYR A 191 -7.28 -12.70 5.71
CA TYR A 191 -8.47 -11.87 5.77
C TYR A 191 -9.13 -11.83 4.40
N ASP A 192 -10.29 -12.48 4.29
CA ASP A 192 -11.14 -12.48 3.11
C ASP A 192 -11.92 -11.16 3.07
N VAL A 193 -11.43 -10.20 2.28
CA VAL A 193 -11.95 -8.81 2.30
C VAL A 193 -13.43 -8.73 1.90
N PRO A 194 -13.91 -9.44 0.85
CA PRO A 194 -15.32 -9.44 0.51
C PRO A 194 -16.21 -10.12 1.56
N ARG A 195 -15.72 -11.20 2.21
CA ARG A 195 -16.49 -11.89 3.26
C ARG A 195 -16.39 -11.22 4.63
N ASP A 196 -15.49 -10.25 4.79
CA ASP A 196 -15.21 -9.58 6.06
C ASP A 196 -14.86 -10.59 7.17
N ALA A 197 -14.04 -11.59 6.84
CA ALA A 197 -13.79 -12.71 7.75
C ALA A 197 -12.32 -13.11 7.78
N TRP A 198 -11.87 -13.50 8.97
CA TRP A 198 -10.53 -14.01 9.20
C TRP A 198 -10.52 -15.55 9.21
N GLU A 199 -9.47 -16.11 8.64
CA GLU A 199 -9.11 -17.51 8.72
C GLU A 199 -7.73 -17.66 9.36
N MET A 200 -7.62 -18.56 10.34
CA MET A 200 -6.34 -18.93 10.93
C MET A 200 -5.60 -19.86 9.97
N LEU A 201 -4.37 -19.49 9.64
CA LEU A 201 -3.49 -20.32 8.81
C LEU A 201 -2.58 -21.20 9.70
N PRO A 202 -1.95 -22.24 9.13
CA PRO A 202 -0.91 -22.98 9.83
C PRO A 202 0.21 -22.05 10.33
N ASP A 203 0.71 -22.32 11.52
CA ASP A 203 1.82 -21.58 12.09
C ASP A 203 3.08 -21.69 11.23
N MET A 204 3.84 -20.60 11.16
CA MET A 204 5.18 -20.61 10.60
C MET A 204 6.12 -21.51 11.41
N ALA A 205 7.18 -22.02 10.78
CA ALA A 205 8.16 -22.88 11.45
C ALA A 205 8.85 -22.16 12.63
N ARG A 206 9.16 -20.87 12.49
CA ARG A 206 9.81 -20.02 13.50
C ARG A 206 8.97 -18.77 13.75
N GLU A 207 9.07 -18.23 14.95
CA GLU A 207 8.56 -16.90 15.28
C GLU A 207 9.29 -15.82 14.47
N ARG A 208 8.60 -14.74 14.14
CA ARG A 208 9.17 -13.62 13.40
C ARG A 208 8.63 -12.32 13.96
N ASP A 209 9.51 -11.37 14.27
CA ASP A 209 9.16 -9.99 14.63
C ASP A 209 9.76 -9.02 13.60
N GLU A 210 9.20 -7.82 13.49
CA GLU A 210 9.61 -6.78 12.53
C GLU A 210 9.74 -7.29 11.08
N CYS A 211 8.84 -8.20 10.71
CA CYS A 211 8.92 -8.92 9.45
C CYS A 211 8.18 -8.22 8.32
N LYS A 212 8.58 -8.53 7.09
CA LYS A 212 7.96 -8.06 5.85
C LYS A 212 7.48 -9.27 5.04
N ALA A 213 6.40 -9.09 4.29
CA ALA A 213 5.87 -10.13 3.41
C ALA A 213 5.79 -9.61 1.98
N VAL A 214 5.90 -10.56 1.07
CA VAL A 214 5.67 -10.40 -0.35
C VAL A 214 4.76 -11.55 -0.78
N TRP A 215 3.81 -11.26 -1.67
CA TRP A 215 2.99 -12.29 -2.27
C TRP A 215 3.59 -12.73 -3.60
N GLY A 216 3.72 -14.03 -3.83
CA GLY A 216 4.29 -14.57 -5.05
C GLY A 216 4.33 -16.09 -5.05
N PRO A 217 4.75 -16.71 -6.17
CA PRO A 217 4.98 -18.15 -6.22
C PRO A 217 5.99 -18.57 -5.15
N VAL A 218 5.73 -19.71 -4.50
CA VAL A 218 6.67 -20.31 -3.53
C VAL A 218 7.82 -20.93 -4.32
N GLU A 219 9.01 -20.36 -4.17
CA GLU A 219 10.25 -21.00 -4.59
C GLU A 219 10.79 -21.80 -3.38
N GLU A 220 10.93 -23.12 -3.50
CA GLU A 220 11.22 -24.00 -2.34
C GLU A 220 12.70 -23.97 -1.88
N GLU A 221 13.61 -23.29 -2.58
CA GLU A 221 15.06 -23.26 -2.28
C GLU A 221 15.56 -21.89 -1.76
N PHE A 222 14.70 -21.15 -1.07
CA PHE A 222 14.72 -19.69 -1.14
C PHE A 222 15.72 -18.90 -0.26
N LEU A 223 16.25 -19.34 0.88
CA LEU A 223 17.09 -18.43 1.70
C LEU A 223 18.20 -19.11 2.51
N ASP A 224 19.45 -18.83 2.15
CA ASP A 224 20.61 -19.01 3.04
C ASP A 224 20.57 -17.94 4.16
N GLU A 225 20.92 -18.32 5.39
CA GLU A 225 20.64 -17.60 6.66
C GLU A 225 21.30 -16.21 6.82
N ALA A 226 21.86 -15.62 5.75
CA ALA A 226 22.62 -14.36 5.79
C ALA A 226 22.01 -13.18 5.02
N ALA A 227 20.86 -13.33 4.34
CA ALA A 227 20.21 -12.21 3.67
C ALA A 227 19.40 -11.38 4.67
N CYS A 228 19.91 -10.22 5.09
CA CYS A 228 19.14 -9.24 5.88
C CYS A 228 17.88 -8.80 5.10
N PRO A 229 16.67 -9.22 5.48
CA PRO A 229 15.46 -9.02 4.68
C PRO A 229 14.86 -7.61 4.79
N ARG A 230 15.58 -6.66 5.41
CA ARG A 230 15.10 -5.28 5.66
C ARG A 230 14.98 -4.40 4.40
N THR A 231 15.41 -4.88 3.22
CA THR A 231 15.51 -4.06 1.99
C THR A 231 14.85 -4.68 0.75
N CYS A 232 14.05 -5.72 0.91
CA CYS A 232 13.41 -6.41 -0.22
C CYS A 232 12.03 -5.80 -0.57
N VAL A 233 11.75 -5.67 -1.87
CA VAL A 233 10.51 -5.12 -2.43
C VAL A 233 9.93 -6.06 -3.45
N ASP A 234 8.62 -6.17 -3.43
CA ASP A 234 7.87 -6.82 -4.49
C ASP A 234 7.66 -5.88 -5.70
N GLY A 235 8.13 -6.28 -6.88
CA GLY A 235 7.78 -5.63 -8.15
C GLY A 235 6.74 -6.40 -8.97
N GLY A 236 5.98 -7.30 -8.35
CA GLY A 236 4.88 -8.08 -8.91
C GLY A 236 5.29 -9.48 -9.38
N ALA A 237 6.38 -9.60 -10.15
CA ALA A 237 6.87 -10.89 -10.65
C ALA A 237 8.31 -11.21 -10.23
N VAL A 238 9.03 -10.22 -9.70
CA VAL A 238 10.45 -10.28 -9.37
C VAL A 238 10.64 -9.56 -8.04
N MET A 239 11.44 -10.15 -7.15
CA MET A 239 11.86 -9.50 -5.91
C MET A 239 13.05 -8.60 -6.17
N TYR A 240 13.04 -7.39 -5.61
CA TYR A 240 14.12 -6.42 -5.73
C TYR A 240 14.74 -6.12 -4.38
N MET A 241 16.06 -5.91 -4.30
CA MET A 241 16.68 -5.36 -3.10
C MET A 241 17.81 -4.39 -3.45
N CYS A 242 18.12 -3.49 -2.51
CA CYS A 242 19.35 -2.71 -2.57
C CYS A 242 20.49 -3.46 -1.87
N ARG A 243 21.57 -3.76 -2.62
CA ARG A 243 22.78 -4.42 -2.10
C ARG A 243 24.03 -3.74 -2.65
N GLY A 244 24.92 -3.27 -1.78
CA GLY A 244 26.23 -2.71 -2.18
C GLY A 244 26.17 -1.46 -3.07
N GLY A 245 25.07 -0.69 -3.02
CA GLY A 245 24.86 0.47 -3.90
C GLY A 245 24.32 0.13 -5.29
N ASP A 246 23.77 -1.08 -5.44
CA ASP A 246 23.07 -1.55 -6.63
C ASP A 246 21.65 -2.00 -6.27
N VAL A 247 20.70 -1.80 -7.20
CA VAL A 247 19.42 -2.49 -7.18
C VAL A 247 19.64 -3.81 -7.89
N VAL A 248 19.38 -4.91 -7.17
CA VAL A 248 19.38 -6.26 -7.71
C VAL A 248 17.94 -6.76 -7.78
N GLY A 249 17.62 -7.49 -8.84
CA GLY A 249 16.37 -8.25 -8.93
C GLY A 249 16.67 -9.73 -8.95
N LEU A 250 15.74 -10.51 -8.42
CA LEU A 250 15.82 -11.95 -8.37
C LEU A 250 15.36 -12.55 -9.71
N ASP A 251 16.26 -13.24 -10.40
CA ASP A 251 15.98 -13.95 -11.66
C ASP A 251 16.26 -15.44 -11.45
N GLY A 252 15.21 -16.21 -11.17
CA GLY A 252 15.34 -17.59 -10.67
C GLY A 252 16.04 -17.61 -9.31
N ASP A 253 17.15 -18.34 -9.22
CA ASP A 253 17.96 -18.48 -7.98
C ASP A 253 19.01 -17.38 -7.80
N THR A 254 19.18 -16.49 -8.78
CA THR A 254 20.33 -15.58 -8.82
C THR A 254 19.92 -14.12 -8.73
N TRP A 255 20.51 -13.40 -7.76
CA TRP A 255 20.41 -11.94 -7.68
C TRP A 255 21.21 -11.29 -8.79
N ARG A 256 20.51 -10.68 -9.74
CA ARG A 256 21.12 -9.97 -10.88
C ARG A 256 21.04 -8.48 -10.67
N LYS A 257 22.14 -7.81 -10.96
CA LYS A 257 22.20 -6.35 -10.95
C LYS A 257 21.32 -5.78 -12.06
N ILE A 258 20.43 -4.87 -11.68
CA ILE A 258 19.50 -4.19 -12.59
C ILE A 258 19.92 -2.74 -12.80
N ALA A 259 20.27 -2.04 -11.73
CA ALA A 259 20.71 -0.66 -11.82
C ALA A 259 21.70 -0.31 -10.73
N LYS A 260 22.52 0.72 -10.96
CA LYS A 260 23.29 1.35 -9.87
C LYS A 260 22.38 2.30 -9.11
N VAL A 261 22.48 2.29 -7.78
CA VAL A 261 21.83 3.28 -6.92
C VAL A 261 22.63 4.59 -7.02
N PRO A 262 21.98 5.71 -7.37
CA PRO A 262 22.57 7.05 -7.37
C PRO A 262 23.31 7.35 -6.05
N ARG A 263 24.42 8.10 -6.11
CA ARG A 263 25.23 8.37 -4.90
C ARG A 263 24.42 9.11 -3.83
N GLU A 264 23.44 9.93 -4.21
CA GLU A 264 22.57 10.62 -3.27
C GLU A 264 21.65 9.67 -2.48
N LEU A 265 21.41 8.45 -2.99
CA LEU A 265 20.52 7.44 -2.40
C LEU A 265 21.24 6.35 -1.59
N ARG A 266 22.58 6.41 -1.49
CA ARG A 266 23.40 5.34 -0.85
C ARG A 266 23.27 5.27 0.67
N ASN A 267 22.66 6.28 1.30
CA ASN A 267 22.40 6.33 2.74
C ASN A 267 20.90 6.11 3.07
N VAL A 268 20.12 5.56 2.14
CA VAL A 268 18.66 5.39 2.27
C VAL A 268 18.33 3.93 2.59
N ALA A 269 17.49 3.72 3.61
CA ALA A 269 17.32 2.46 4.34
C ALA A 269 16.49 1.37 3.62
N CYS A 270 15.89 1.63 2.46
CA CYS A 270 15.07 0.66 1.73
C CYS A 270 14.75 1.15 0.31
N VAL A 271 14.54 0.20 -0.60
CA VAL A 271 13.67 0.40 -1.76
C VAL A 271 12.29 -0.06 -1.26
N GLY A 272 11.19 0.60 -1.65
CA GLY A 272 9.79 0.23 -1.33
C GLY A 272 9.37 0.24 0.15
N VAL A 273 8.70 1.34 0.56
CA VAL A 273 8.30 1.74 1.94
C VAL A 273 9.43 2.41 2.73
N LEU A 274 9.59 3.71 2.48
CA LEU A 274 10.63 4.62 3.00
C LEU A 274 10.43 5.01 4.46
N ASP A 275 10.83 4.15 5.40
CA ASP A 275 10.95 4.56 6.80
C ASP A 275 12.19 5.47 7.01
N GLY A 276 11.96 6.75 7.30
CA GLY A 276 12.90 7.65 8.00
C GLY A 276 13.49 8.86 7.26
N ALA A 277 13.14 10.09 7.71
CA ALA A 277 13.65 11.44 7.35
C ALA A 277 13.22 12.03 5.98
N PRO A 278 13.23 13.37 5.76
CA PRO A 278 12.47 14.02 4.69
C PRO A 278 13.15 13.75 3.34
N HIS A 279 12.51 12.94 2.49
CA HIS A 279 13.14 12.41 1.29
C HIS A 279 12.61 13.00 -0.02
N VAL A 280 13.57 13.22 -0.91
CA VAL A 280 13.43 13.22 -2.36
C VAL A 280 13.07 11.79 -2.78
N GLY A 281 11.91 11.58 -3.41
CA GLY A 281 11.54 10.28 -3.96
C GLY A 281 12.22 10.03 -5.30
N PHE A 282 12.38 8.76 -5.70
CA PHE A 282 12.89 8.41 -7.02
C PHE A 282 12.13 7.21 -7.59
N PHE A 283 11.90 7.22 -8.90
CA PHE A 283 11.42 6.05 -9.64
C PHE A 283 12.56 5.41 -10.43
N LEU A 284 12.66 4.08 -10.38
CA LEU A 284 13.50 3.30 -11.27
C LEU A 284 12.63 2.70 -12.37
N ASP A 285 12.88 3.07 -13.62
CA ASP A 285 12.34 2.35 -14.77
C ASP A 285 13.15 1.07 -14.97
N LEU A 286 12.52 -0.08 -14.71
CA LEU A 286 13.16 -1.38 -14.81
C LEU A 286 13.52 -1.79 -16.25
N LYS A 287 12.88 -1.21 -17.28
CA LYS A 287 13.17 -1.51 -18.68
C LYS A 287 14.42 -0.76 -19.16
N SER A 288 14.57 0.50 -18.75
CA SER A 288 15.68 1.34 -19.16
C SER A 288 16.82 1.40 -18.14
N GLY A 289 16.57 0.96 -16.90
CA GLY A 289 17.47 1.13 -15.76
C GLY A 289 17.64 2.59 -15.32
N ALA A 290 16.81 3.50 -15.85
CA ALA A 290 16.93 4.93 -15.61
C ALA A 290 16.21 5.35 -14.33
N TRP A 291 16.84 6.27 -13.59
CA TRP A 291 16.25 6.89 -12.41
C TRP A 291 15.64 8.25 -12.77
N ALA A 292 14.45 8.51 -12.22
CA ALA A 292 13.79 9.80 -12.32
C ALA A 292 13.52 10.35 -10.92
N ASN A 293 13.84 11.63 -10.70
CA ASN A 293 13.46 12.35 -9.48
C ASN A 293 11.94 12.47 -9.40
N LEU A 294 11.38 12.08 -8.26
CA LEU A 294 10.01 12.38 -7.91
C LEU A 294 9.99 13.72 -7.18
N VAL A 295 9.52 14.75 -7.87
CA VAL A 295 9.29 16.06 -7.27
C VAL A 295 7.98 15.99 -6.49
N SER A 296 8.08 15.87 -5.17
CA SER A 296 6.94 15.95 -4.27
C SER A 296 6.66 17.41 -3.88
N PRO A 297 5.41 17.87 -3.93
CA PRO A 297 5.01 19.14 -3.31
C PRO A 297 5.37 19.14 -1.82
N GLU A 298 5.62 20.32 -1.25
CA GLU A 298 6.08 20.49 0.14
C GLU A 298 5.16 19.75 1.15
N GLU A 299 3.86 19.78 0.92
CA GLU A 299 2.84 19.09 1.74
C GLU A 299 2.96 17.55 1.74
N PHE A 300 3.63 16.96 0.75
CA PHE A 300 3.87 15.52 0.61
C PHE A 300 5.34 15.14 0.81
N THR A 301 6.09 15.90 1.62
CA THR A 301 7.51 15.60 1.93
C THR A 301 7.74 14.97 3.31
N GLY A 302 6.64 14.64 4.01
CA GLY A 302 6.71 14.02 5.33
C GLY A 302 7.19 12.57 5.32
N HIS A 303 7.47 12.05 6.52
CA HIS A 303 7.89 10.67 6.75
C HIS A 303 6.85 9.67 6.24
N VAL A 304 7.29 8.60 5.57
CA VAL A 304 6.41 7.54 5.05
C VAL A 304 6.61 6.26 5.85
N GLN A 305 5.58 5.75 6.53
CA GLN A 305 5.74 4.52 7.31
C GLN A 305 5.35 3.25 6.55
N SER A 306 4.42 3.37 5.60
CA SER A 306 3.90 2.25 4.80
C SER A 306 3.43 2.71 3.43
N GLY A 307 3.41 1.80 2.45
CA GLY A 307 3.03 2.10 1.08
C GLY A 307 2.57 0.85 0.33
N CYS A 308 1.57 0.98 -0.55
CA CYS A 308 1.18 -0.07 -1.49
C CYS A 308 0.86 0.49 -2.86
N LEU A 309 1.11 -0.31 -3.90
CA LEU A 309 0.76 0.01 -5.28
C LEU A 309 -0.60 -0.62 -5.60
N MET A 310 -1.46 0.14 -6.27
CA MET A 310 -2.74 -0.35 -6.80
C MET A 310 -2.86 -0.06 -8.29
N GLU A 311 -3.55 -0.93 -9.01
CA GLU A 311 -3.96 -0.71 -10.40
C GLU A 311 -5.49 -0.77 -10.51
N ILE A 312 -6.10 0.32 -10.98
CA ILE A 312 -7.56 0.57 -11.02
C ILE A 312 -8.06 0.89 -12.43
#